data_AF-A0A528D5J8-F1
#
_entry.id   AF-A0A528D5J8-F1
#
_cell.length_a   1.000
_cell.length_b   1.000
_cell.length_c   1.000
_cell.angle_alpha   90.00
_cell.angle_beta   90.00
_cell.angle_gamma   90.00
#
_symmetry.space_group_name_H-M   'P 1'
#
loop_
_entity.id
_entity.type
_entity.pdbx_description
1 polymer ?
#
loop_
_entity_poly.entity_id
_entity_poly.type
_entity_poly.pdbx_seq_one_letter_code
_entity_poly.pdbx_strand_id
1 'polypeptide(L)'
;AGFPPEDIVFDPNIFAIATGIDEHNNYGVDFIEAARQITATLPHVHISGGVSNLSFSFRGNEPVREAMHAVFLYHAIQAGMDMGIVNAGQLAVYDTIDPELREACEDVVNNRQPKGGGTATERVLE
;
A
#
# COMPACT_ATOMS: atom_id res chain seq x y z
N ALA A 1 20.12 17.12 18.36
CA ALA A 1 18.99 16.74 19.24
C ALA A 1 19.29 15.56 20.16
N GLY A 2 20.25 14.66 19.85
CA GLY A 2 20.55 13.50 20.73
C GLY A 2 19.34 12.56 20.88
N PHE A 3 18.49 12.52 19.86
CA PHE A 3 17.21 11.82 19.87
C PHE A 3 17.44 10.34 19.53
N PRO A 4 16.95 9.38 20.35
CA PRO A 4 17.09 7.96 20.05
C PRO A 4 16.41 7.60 18.72
N PRO A 5 17.07 6.87 17.81
CA PRO A 5 16.48 6.49 16.52
C PRO A 5 15.25 5.59 16.66
N GLU A 6 15.19 4.75 17.69
CA GLU A 6 14.03 3.90 18.02
C GLU A 6 12.77 4.70 18.41
N ASP A 7 12.90 5.99 18.73
CA ASP A 7 11.77 6.88 18.98
C ASP A 7 11.30 7.62 17.71
N ILE A 8 11.94 7.38 16.55
CA ILE A 8 11.63 8.04 15.28
C ILE A 8 10.76 7.13 14.43
N VAL A 9 9.58 7.63 14.08
CA VAL A 9 8.68 7.03 13.10
C VAL A 9 8.68 7.90 11.85
N PHE A 10 9.20 7.38 10.74
CA PHE A 10 9.06 8.03 9.44
C PHE A 10 7.71 7.66 8.80
N ASP A 11 7.07 8.66 8.21
CA ASP A 11 5.91 8.47 7.32
C ASP A 11 6.33 8.94 5.91
N PRO A 12 6.64 8.02 4.98
CA PRO A 12 6.95 8.35 3.59
C PRO A 12 5.77 8.92 2.78
N ASN A 13 4.59 9.01 3.38
CA ASN A 13 3.29 9.42 2.83
C ASN A 13 2.62 8.34 1.96
N ILE A 14 1.54 7.78 2.47
CA ILE A 14 0.61 6.95 1.69
C ILE A 14 -0.40 7.87 0.99
N PHE A 15 -0.29 7.97 -0.33
CA PHE A 15 -1.22 8.71 -1.18
C PHE A 15 -2.22 7.79 -1.89
N ALA A 16 -3.32 8.37 -2.36
CA ALA A 16 -4.32 7.65 -3.14
C ALA A 16 -3.74 7.23 -4.50
N ILE A 17 -4.02 6.00 -4.90
CA ILE A 17 -3.71 5.45 -6.23
C ILE A 17 -4.99 5.16 -7.01
N ALA A 18 -4.86 4.77 -8.28
CA ALA A 18 -6.00 4.53 -9.16
C ALA A 18 -6.96 5.73 -9.26
N THR A 19 -6.41 6.95 -9.22
CA THR A 19 -7.19 8.20 -9.22
C THR A 19 -7.61 8.64 -10.64
N GLY A 20 -7.18 7.92 -11.67
CA GLY A 20 -7.31 8.34 -13.08
C GLY A 20 -6.27 9.38 -13.54
N ILE A 21 -5.21 9.60 -12.75
CA ILE A 21 -4.09 10.51 -13.06
C ILE A 21 -2.83 9.64 -13.11
N ASP A 22 -2.15 9.60 -14.25
CA ASP A 22 -1.05 8.67 -14.48
C ASP A 22 0.13 8.87 -13.52
N GLU A 23 0.38 10.12 -13.13
CA GLU A 23 1.42 10.51 -12.17
C GLU A 23 1.22 9.89 -10.78
N HIS A 24 -0.01 9.48 -10.43
CA HIS A 24 -0.32 8.88 -9.14
C HIS A 24 -0.16 7.35 -9.12
N ASN A 25 -0.01 6.71 -10.29
CA ASN A 25 0.01 5.25 -10.40
C ASN A 25 1.17 4.63 -9.60
N ASN A 26 2.29 5.35 -9.45
CA ASN A 26 3.47 4.82 -8.80
C ASN A 26 3.54 5.04 -7.28
N TYR A 27 2.60 5.79 -6.67
CA TYR A 27 2.71 6.17 -5.25
C TYR A 27 2.76 4.99 -4.28
N GLY A 28 2.11 3.86 -4.60
CA GLY A 28 2.22 2.63 -3.81
C GLY A 28 3.64 2.05 -3.84
N VAL A 29 4.23 1.97 -5.04
CA VAL A 29 5.61 1.52 -5.27
C VAL A 29 6.61 2.46 -4.60
N ASP A 30 6.42 3.77 -4.73
CA ASP A 30 7.31 4.78 -4.16
C ASP A 30 7.38 4.68 -2.63
N PHE A 31 6.25 4.46 -1.95
CA PHE A 31 6.23 4.23 -0.50
C PHE A 31 7.02 2.97 -0.13
N ILE A 32 6.77 1.84 -0.83
CA ILE A 32 7.41 0.55 -0.55
C ILE A 32 8.93 0.66 -0.73
N GLU A 33 9.39 1.34 -1.78
CA GLU A 33 10.82 1.56 -2.01
C GLU A 33 11.42 2.53 -1.00
N ALA A 34 10.72 3.59 -0.62
CA ALA A 34 11.17 4.50 0.42
C ALA A 34 11.32 3.78 1.77
N ALA A 35 10.37 2.94 2.16
CA ALA A 35 10.45 2.12 3.37
C ALA A 35 11.70 1.22 3.36
N ARG A 36 11.97 0.56 2.24
CA ARG A 36 13.16 -0.29 2.04
C ARG A 36 14.46 0.50 2.18
N GLN A 37 14.55 1.67 1.55
CA GLN A 37 15.74 2.49 1.61
C GLN A 37 15.98 3.09 3.00
N ILE A 38 14.91 3.57 3.66
CA ILE A 38 15.01 4.16 4.99
C ILE A 38 15.49 3.12 5.99
N THR A 39 14.86 1.94 6.04
CA THR A 39 15.24 0.89 6.99
C THR A 39 16.62 0.30 6.72
N ALA A 40 17.08 0.29 5.47
CA ALA A 40 18.43 -0.13 5.11
C ALA A 40 19.52 0.89 5.48
N THR A 41 19.20 2.19 5.50
CA THR A 41 20.18 3.28 5.68
C THR A 41 20.16 3.89 7.08
N LEU A 42 19.01 3.83 7.76
CA LEU A 42 18.78 4.40 9.09
C LEU A 42 18.38 3.26 10.04
N PRO A 43 19.33 2.63 10.74
CA PRO A 43 19.01 1.54 11.65
C PRO A 43 18.15 2.02 12.83
N HIS A 44 17.32 1.12 13.35
CA HIS A 44 16.41 1.29 14.49
C HIS A 44 15.19 2.18 14.29
N VAL A 45 15.09 2.95 13.21
CA VAL A 45 13.91 3.78 12.95
C VAL A 45 12.71 2.91 12.54
N HIS A 46 11.52 3.44 12.75
CA HIS A 46 10.26 2.81 12.39
C HIS A 46 9.66 3.44 11.14
N ILE A 47 8.81 2.69 10.44
CA ILE A 47 8.06 3.17 9.27
C ILE A 47 6.56 3.01 9.55
N SER A 48 5.82 4.09 9.33
CA SER A 48 4.37 4.11 9.45
C SER A 48 3.71 4.79 8.24
N GLY A 49 2.38 4.77 8.23
CA GLY A 49 1.57 5.47 7.25
C GLY A 49 0.07 5.27 7.46
N GLY A 50 -0.71 6.21 6.93
CA GLY A 50 -2.18 6.13 6.88
C GLY A 50 -2.69 5.21 5.78
N VAL A 51 -2.84 3.91 6.06
CA VAL A 51 -3.16 2.89 5.03
C VAL A 51 -4.46 3.17 4.28
N SER A 52 -5.47 3.71 4.98
CA SER A 52 -6.77 4.03 4.36
C SER A 52 -6.70 5.08 3.25
N ASN A 53 -5.66 5.92 3.21
CA ASN A 53 -5.47 6.93 2.17
C ASN A 53 -5.25 6.30 0.78
N LEU A 54 -4.58 5.15 0.72
CA LEU A 54 -4.27 4.43 -0.52
C LEU A 54 -5.51 4.19 -1.38
N SER A 55 -6.59 3.81 -0.71
CA SER A 55 -7.84 3.33 -1.29
C SER A 55 -8.91 4.41 -1.50
N PHE A 56 -8.54 5.70 -1.41
CA PHE A 56 -9.52 6.80 -1.41
C PHE A 56 -10.39 6.84 -2.66
N SER A 57 -9.84 6.44 -3.81
CA SER A 57 -10.53 6.36 -5.11
C SER A 57 -11.71 5.38 -5.12
N PHE A 58 -11.74 4.44 -4.18
CA PHE A 58 -12.74 3.36 -4.09
C PHE A 58 -13.71 3.52 -2.91
N ARG A 59 -13.89 4.74 -2.40
CA ARG A 59 -14.86 5.03 -1.33
C ARG A 59 -16.24 4.46 -1.67
N GLY A 60 -16.81 3.70 -0.73
CA GLY A 60 -18.10 3.02 -0.91
C GLY A 60 -17.98 1.58 -1.40
N ASN A 61 -16.81 1.14 -1.86
CA ASN A 61 -16.51 -0.25 -2.20
C ASN A 61 -15.56 -0.86 -1.17
N GLU A 62 -16.10 -1.17 0.03
CA GLU A 62 -15.29 -1.69 1.14
C GLU A 62 -14.54 -2.99 0.81
N PRO A 63 -15.11 -3.98 0.10
CA PRO A 63 -14.37 -5.19 -0.28
C PRO A 63 -13.07 -4.91 -1.04
N VAL A 64 -13.12 -3.99 -2.02
CA VAL A 64 -11.93 -3.56 -2.77
C VAL A 64 -10.94 -2.84 -1.86
N ARG A 65 -11.42 -1.93 -1.00
CA ARG A 65 -10.55 -1.16 -0.12
C ARG A 65 -9.80 -2.07 0.86
N GLU A 66 -10.48 -3.02 1.47
CA GLU A 66 -9.90 -3.99 2.41
C GLU A 66 -8.86 -4.88 1.70
N ALA A 67 -9.16 -5.34 0.48
CA ALA A 67 -8.21 -6.10 -0.34
C ALA A 67 -6.96 -5.28 -0.69
N MET A 68 -7.13 -4.02 -1.11
CA MET A 68 -6.01 -3.12 -1.39
C MET A 68 -5.13 -2.87 -0.15
N HIS A 69 -5.74 -2.68 1.03
CA HIS A 69 -4.98 -2.50 2.27
C HIS A 69 -4.15 -3.73 2.60
N ALA A 70 -4.74 -4.92 2.49
CA ALA A 70 -4.06 -6.18 2.76
C ALA A 70 -2.91 -6.44 1.78
N VAL A 71 -3.11 -6.19 0.49
CA VAL A 71 -2.05 -6.30 -0.54
C VAL A 71 -0.93 -5.30 -0.28
N PHE A 72 -1.26 -4.04 -0.02
CA PHE A 72 -0.25 -3.02 0.27
C PHE A 72 0.56 -3.36 1.52
N LEU A 73 -0.10 -3.72 2.62
CA LEU A 73 0.57 -4.10 3.86
C LEU A 73 1.45 -5.34 3.68
N TYR A 74 1.02 -6.34 2.91
CA TYR A 74 1.82 -7.52 2.62
C TYR A 74 3.20 -7.15 2.03
N HIS A 75 3.24 -6.24 1.05
CA HIS A 75 4.50 -5.79 0.44
C HIS A 75 5.26 -4.78 1.29
N ALA A 76 4.56 -3.81 1.89
CA ALA A 76 5.18 -2.77 2.70
C ALA A 76 5.88 -3.36 3.93
N ILE A 77 5.27 -4.36 4.59
CA ILE A 77 5.87 -5.03 5.75
C ILE A 77 7.16 -5.76 5.35
N GLN A 78 7.17 -6.44 4.20
CA GLN A 78 8.39 -7.08 3.68
C GLN A 78 9.49 -6.07 3.31
N ALA A 79 9.11 -4.82 3.02
CA ALA A 79 10.02 -3.72 2.77
C ALA A 79 10.45 -2.96 4.03
N GLY A 80 9.97 -3.36 5.22
CA GLY A 80 10.38 -2.76 6.50
C GLY A 80 9.34 -1.83 7.14
N MET A 81 8.11 -1.78 6.65
CA MET A 81 6.99 -1.18 7.39
C MET A 81 6.64 -2.03 8.62
N ASP A 82 6.63 -1.41 9.81
CA ASP A 82 6.39 -2.11 11.08
C ASP A 82 5.25 -1.51 11.91
N MET A 83 4.76 -0.33 11.52
CA MET A 83 3.60 0.32 12.11
C MET A 83 2.64 0.79 11.02
N GLY A 84 1.36 0.99 11.36
CA GLY A 84 0.39 1.54 10.41
C GLY A 84 -0.87 2.05 11.08
N ILE A 85 -1.42 3.15 10.56
CA ILE A 85 -2.72 3.67 10.99
C ILE A 85 -3.79 2.98 10.12
N VAL A 86 -4.47 2.01 10.72
CA VAL A 86 -5.40 1.08 10.07
C VAL A 86 -6.74 1.03 10.78
N ASN A 87 -7.79 0.58 10.07
CA ASN A 87 -8.98 0.09 10.74
C ASN A 87 -8.78 -1.39 11.10
N ALA A 88 -8.50 -1.66 12.37
CA ALA A 88 -8.22 -3.02 12.85
C ALA A 88 -9.38 -4.02 12.64
N GLY A 89 -10.63 -3.54 12.55
CA GLY A 89 -11.79 -4.39 12.28
C GLY A 89 -12.01 -4.73 10.81
N GLN A 90 -11.29 -4.06 9.90
CA GLN A 90 -11.46 -4.15 8.43
C GLN A 90 -10.13 -4.51 7.74
N LEU A 91 -9.34 -5.42 8.33
CA LEU A 91 -8.12 -5.93 7.73
C LEU A 91 -8.37 -7.35 7.21
N ALA A 92 -8.44 -7.50 5.89
CA ALA A 92 -8.49 -8.80 5.25
C ALA A 92 -7.15 -9.54 5.39
N VAL A 93 -7.20 -10.87 5.47
CA VAL A 93 -5.99 -11.71 5.43
C VAL A 93 -5.62 -11.93 3.96
N TYR A 94 -4.38 -11.57 3.58
CA TYR A 94 -3.90 -11.59 2.19
C TYR A 94 -4.21 -12.90 1.45
N ASP A 95 -4.01 -14.05 2.08
CA ASP A 95 -4.24 -15.37 1.48
C ASP A 95 -5.71 -15.77 1.36
N THR A 96 -6.61 -15.02 1.99
CA THR A 96 -8.07 -15.27 1.95
C THR A 96 -8.80 -14.39 0.94
N ILE A 97 -8.12 -13.40 0.37
CA ILE A 97 -8.67 -12.55 -0.69
C ILE A 97 -8.90 -13.42 -1.93
N ASP A 98 -10.01 -13.20 -2.62
CA ASP A 98 -10.26 -13.82 -3.92
C ASP A 98 -9.05 -13.65 -4.85
N PRO A 99 -8.53 -14.73 -5.48
CA PRO A 99 -7.30 -14.66 -6.27
C PRO A 99 -7.32 -13.63 -7.40
N GLU A 100 -8.47 -13.43 -8.06
CA GLU A 100 -8.60 -12.48 -9.17
C GLU A 100 -8.58 -11.05 -8.64
N LEU A 101 -9.34 -10.77 -7.58
CA LEU A 101 -9.32 -9.46 -6.90
C LEU A 101 -7.93 -9.16 -6.34
N ARG A 102 -7.27 -10.15 -5.73
CA ARG A 102 -5.91 -10.01 -5.22
C ARG A 102 -4.94 -9.66 -6.33
N GLU A 103 -4.99 -10.35 -7.47
CA GLU A 103 -4.14 -10.03 -8.62
C GLU A 103 -4.41 -8.62 -9.18
N ALA A 104 -5.68 -8.20 -9.25
CA ALA A 104 -6.03 -6.85 -9.69
C ALA A 104 -5.51 -5.78 -8.71
N CYS A 105 -5.69 -5.97 -7.40
CA CYS A 105 -5.14 -5.08 -6.38
C CYS A 105 -3.61 -5.03 -6.42
N GLU A 106 -2.95 -6.17 -6.64
CA GLU A 106 -1.50 -6.26 -6.82
C GLU A 106 -1.01 -5.47 -8.04
N ASP A 107 -1.74 -5.54 -9.16
CA ASP A 107 -1.41 -4.77 -10.35
C ASP A 107 -1.53 -3.27 -10.10
N VAL A 108 -2.55 -2.84 -9.35
CA VAL A 108 -2.72 -1.43 -8.97
C VAL A 108 -1.65 -0.96 -7.97
N VAL A 109 -1.42 -1.70 -6.89
CA VAL A 109 -0.46 -1.33 -5.83
C VAL A 109 0.98 -1.29 -6.35
N ASN A 110 1.34 -2.26 -7.18
CA ASN A 110 2.69 -2.39 -7.73
C ASN A 110 2.86 -1.75 -9.12
N ASN A 111 1.87 -0.98 -9.58
CA ASN A 111 1.86 -0.32 -10.90
C ASN A 111 2.27 -1.27 -12.05
N ARG A 112 1.71 -2.49 -12.06
CA ARG A 112 2.01 -3.51 -13.07
C ARG A 112 0.98 -3.46 -14.18
N GLN A 113 1.43 -3.78 -15.39
CA GLN A 113 0.53 -3.98 -16.52
C GLN A 113 -0.27 -5.28 -16.32
N PRO A 114 -1.62 -5.25 -16.41
CA PRO A 114 -2.43 -6.44 -16.30
C PRO A 114 -2.12 -7.49 -17.37
N LYS A 115 -2.10 -8.77 -16.97
CA LYS A 115 -1.88 -9.88 -17.91
C LYS A 115 -2.97 -10.00 -18.98
N GLY A 116 -4.20 -9.62 -18.64
CA GLY A 116 -5.37 -9.66 -19.54
C GLY A 116 -5.49 -8.46 -20.48
N GLY A 117 -4.59 -7.47 -20.40
CA GLY A 117 -4.76 -6.16 -21.03
C GLY A 117 -5.71 -5.23 -20.24
N GLY A 118 -5.93 -4.03 -20.76
CA GLY A 118 -6.67 -2.97 -20.05
C GLY A 118 -5.82 -2.27 -18.98
N THR A 119 -6.43 -1.37 -18.20
CA THR A 119 -5.74 -0.69 -17.10
C THR A 119 -5.93 -1.45 -15.78
N ALA A 120 -4.95 -1.36 -14.87
CA ALA A 120 -5.04 -1.98 -13.56
C ALA A 120 -6.25 -1.45 -12.76
N THR A 121 -6.55 -0.16 -12.89
CA THR A 121 -7.69 0.50 -12.25
C THR A 121 -9.03 -0.08 -12.69
N GLU A 122 -9.22 -0.33 -14.00
CA GLU A 122 -10.47 -0.89 -14.53
C GLU A 122 -10.71 -2.31 -13.99
N ARG A 123 -9.68 -3.15 -13.96
CA ARG A 123 -9.79 -4.54 -13.49
C ARG A 123 -10.16 -4.70 -12.02
N VAL A 124 -9.87 -3.69 -11.19
CA VAL A 124 -10.27 -3.72 -9.77
C VAL A 124 -11.76 -3.41 -9.57
N LEU A 125 -12.44 -2.87 -10.60
CA LEU A 125 -13.87 -2.55 -10.56
C LEU A 125 -14.76 -3.66 -11.16
N GLU A 126 -14.17 -4.65 -11.82
CA GLU A 126 -14.85 -5.82 -12.37
C GLU A 126 -15.14 -6.88 -11.30
#